data_AF-A0A537ULY7-F1
#
_entry.id   AF-A0A537ULY7-F1
#
_cell.length_a   1.000
_cell.length_b   1.000
_cell.length_c   1.000
_cell.angle_alpha   90.00
_cell.angle_beta   90.00
_cell.angle_gamma   90.00
#
_symmetry.space_group_name_H-M   'P 1'
#
loop_
_entity.id
_entity.type
_entity.pdbx_description
1 polymer ?
#
loop_
_entity_poly.entity_id
_entity_poly.type
_entity_poly.pdbx_seq_one_letter_code
_entity_poly.pdbx_strand_id
1 'polypeptide(L)'
;MKLFLHDLDDLHQLDFVHNQQMVKEIERLRVRSTAIEEQRESWRVRALMAEAELLEATAKTSNDAGCQNVSDLRYASLKRYLAKRFHPDCAPGQGIEKIVRNEIFKEIWNEVERLDQGVSATGVATARSSSAA
;
A
#
# COMPACT_ATOMS: atom_id res chain seq x y z
N MET A 1 -75.48 9.44 7.00
CA MET A 1 -74.61 9.06 5.86
C MET A 1 -73.65 10.15 5.40
N LYS A 2 -73.91 11.45 5.59
CA LYS A 2 -72.97 12.52 5.14
C LYS A 2 -71.63 12.53 5.89
N LEU A 3 -71.60 12.22 7.18
CA LEU A 3 -70.38 12.20 7.99
C LEU A 3 -69.36 11.17 7.49
N PHE A 4 -69.81 9.93 7.22
CA PHE A 4 -68.95 8.88 6.66
C PHE A 4 -68.33 9.21 5.29
N LEU A 5 -68.99 10.06 4.49
CA LEU A 5 -68.45 10.50 3.21
C LEU A 5 -67.34 11.55 3.39
N HIS A 6 -67.44 12.40 4.41
CA HIS A 6 -66.41 13.40 4.71
C HIS A 6 -65.17 12.74 5.32
N ASP A 7 -65.35 11.78 6.22
CA ASP A 7 -64.24 11.03 6.82
C ASP A 7 -63.45 10.22 5.77
N LEU A 8 -64.13 9.70 4.73
CA LEU A 8 -63.47 9.02 3.61
C LEU A 8 -62.69 10.00 2.72
N ASP A 9 -63.24 11.20 2.50
CA ASP A 9 -62.60 12.25 1.70
C ASP A 9 -61.34 12.80 2.39
N ASP A 10 -61.40 12.98 3.72
CA ASP A 10 -60.28 13.44 4.53
C ASP A 10 -59.13 12.41 4.55
N LEU A 11 -59.46 11.11 4.60
CA LEU A 11 -58.47 10.04 4.52
C LEU A 11 -57.77 10.00 3.15
N HIS A 12 -58.52 10.14 2.06
CA HIS A 12 -57.94 10.20 0.72
C HIS A 12 -57.03 11.42 0.52
N GLN A 13 -57.40 12.56 1.09
CA GLN A 13 -56.56 13.76 1.05
C GLN A 13 -55.25 13.56 1.83
N LEU A 14 -55.32 12.93 3.00
CA LEU A 14 -54.13 12.61 3.80
C LEU A 14 -53.18 11.66 3.06
N ASP A 15 -53.72 10.58 2.47
CA ASP A 15 -52.95 9.63 1.67
C ASP A 15 -52.34 10.28 0.43
N PHE A 16 -53.07 11.20 -0.22
CA PHE A 16 -52.55 11.94 -1.37
C PHE A 16 -51.36 12.82 -0.99
N VAL A 17 -51.46 13.58 0.10
CA VAL A 17 -50.36 14.43 0.60
C VAL A 17 -49.16 13.58 1.02
N HIS A 18 -49.41 12.48 1.72
CA HIS A 18 -48.35 11.56 2.16
C HIS A 18 -47.62 10.93 0.97
N ASN A 19 -48.35 10.40 -0.01
CA ASN A 19 -47.78 9.83 -1.22
C ASN A 19 -47.00 10.87 -2.02
N GLN A 20 -47.49 12.11 -2.13
CA GLN A 20 -46.77 13.18 -2.80
C GLN A 20 -45.45 13.51 -2.10
N GLN A 21 -45.43 13.48 -0.77
CA GLN A 21 -44.21 13.70 0.01
C GLN A 21 -43.22 12.54 -0.16
N MET A 22 -43.70 11.29 -0.15
CA MET A 22 -42.87 10.12 -0.42
C MET A 22 -42.23 10.16 -1.81
N VAL A 23 -42.99 10.55 -2.84
CA VAL A 23 -42.46 10.66 -4.21
C VAL A 23 -41.33 11.70 -4.29
N LYS A 24 -41.49 12.86 -3.64
CA LYS A 24 -40.43 13.89 -3.58
C LYS A 24 -39.17 13.36 -2.89
N GLU A 25 -39.35 12.58 -1.83
CA GLU A 25 -38.24 12.02 -1.07
C GLU A 25 -37.50 10.92 -1.86
N ILE A 26 -38.24 10.05 -2.56
CA ILE A 26 -37.67 9.04 -3.46
C ILE A 26 -36.85 9.72 -4.55
N GLU A 27 -37.35 10.80 -5.16
CA GLU A 27 -36.62 11.50 -6.21
C GLU A 27 -35.36 12.18 -5.67
N ARG A 28 -35.45 12.80 -4.49
CA ARG A 28 -34.30 13.37 -3.79
C ARG A 28 -33.22 12.31 -3.51
N LEU A 29 -33.62 11.12 -3.07
CA LEU A 29 -32.70 10.01 -2.82
C LEU A 29 -32.08 9.47 -4.11
N ARG A 30 -32.85 9.37 -5.19
CA ARG A 30 -32.33 8.95 -6.51
C ARG A 30 -31.23 9.87 -7.00
N VAL A 31 -31.47 11.19 -6.98
CA VAL A 31 -30.47 12.19 -7.38
C VAL A 31 -29.19 12.10 -6.52
N ARG A 32 -29.34 11.87 -5.21
CA ARG A 32 -28.17 11.67 -4.34
C ARG A 32 -27.43 10.37 -4.66
N SER A 33 -28.16 9.29 -4.93
CA SER A 33 -27.57 8.00 -5.28
C SER A 33 -26.76 8.10 -6.56
N THR A 34 -27.28 8.76 -7.60
CA THR A 34 -26.55 8.92 -8.87
C THR A 34 -25.30 9.76 -8.69
N ALA A 35 -25.37 10.85 -7.92
CA ALA A 35 -24.20 11.69 -7.64
C ALA A 35 -23.08 10.92 -6.89
N ILE A 36 -23.45 10.08 -5.92
CA ILE A 36 -22.49 9.24 -5.19
C ILE A 36 -21.87 8.20 -6.12
N GLU A 37 -22.66 7.61 -7.01
CA GLU A 37 -22.19 6.65 -8.01
C GLU A 37 -21.13 7.25 -8.93
N GLU A 38 -21.41 8.45 -9.46
CA GLU A 38 -20.49 9.21 -10.32
C GLU A 38 -19.19 9.57 -9.59
N GLN A 39 -19.29 10.02 -8.33
CA GLN A 39 -18.12 10.32 -7.51
C GLN A 39 -17.27 9.07 -7.26
N ARG A 40 -17.92 7.94 -6.94
CA ARG A 40 -17.23 6.67 -6.72
C ARG A 40 -16.50 6.22 -7.98
N GLU A 41 -17.14 6.30 -9.14
CA GLU A 41 -16.52 5.91 -10.41
C GLU A 41 -15.34 6.82 -10.76
N SER A 42 -15.48 8.13 -10.53
CA SER A 42 -14.39 9.09 -10.70
C SER A 42 -13.19 8.78 -9.80
N TRP A 43 -13.42 8.38 -8.54
CA TRP A 43 -12.34 7.95 -7.64
C TRP A 43 -11.74 6.62 -8.05
N ARG A 44 -12.55 5.66 -8.51
CA ARG A 44 -12.08 4.37 -9.02
C ARG A 44 -11.12 4.56 -10.19
N VAL A 45 -11.51 5.37 -11.18
CA VAL A 45 -10.65 5.66 -12.34
C VAL A 45 -9.34 6.33 -11.91
N ARG A 46 -9.40 7.31 -11.01
CA ARG A 46 -8.20 7.98 -10.49
C ARG A 46 -7.26 7.05 -9.73
N ALA A 47 -7.81 6.15 -8.91
CA ALA A 47 -7.04 5.15 -8.19
C ALA A 47 -6.36 4.17 -9.16
N LEU A 48 -7.09 3.68 -10.16
CA LEU A 48 -6.54 2.79 -11.18
C LEU A 48 -5.42 3.45 -12.01
N MET A 49 -5.58 4.72 -12.37
CA MET A 49 -4.53 5.46 -13.05
C MET A 49 -3.28 5.62 -12.17
N ALA A 50 -3.45 5.99 -10.90
CA ALA A 50 -2.34 6.11 -9.96
C ALA A 50 -1.62 4.77 -9.73
N GLU A 51 -2.36 3.66 -9.65
CA GLU A 51 -1.79 2.32 -9.58
C GLU A 51 -1.00 1.95 -10.84
N ALA A 52 -1.53 2.27 -12.02
CA ALA A 52 -0.82 2.05 -13.29
C ALA A 52 0.46 2.90 -13.39
N GLU A 53 0.40 4.17 -13.00
CA GLU A 53 1.57 5.07 -12.94
C GLU A 53 2.63 4.54 -11.97
N LEU A 54 2.23 4.02 -10.80
CA LEU A 54 3.14 3.40 -9.84
C LEU A 54 3.78 2.13 -10.41
N LEU A 55 2.99 1.28 -11.08
CA LEU A 55 3.51 0.09 -11.75
C LEU A 55 4.49 0.45 -12.87
N GLU A 56 4.21 1.49 -13.65
CA GLU A 56 5.15 1.99 -14.66
C GLU A 56 6.41 2.58 -14.04
N ALA A 57 6.30 3.35 -12.97
CA ALA A 57 7.47 3.94 -12.30
C ALA A 57 8.35 2.86 -11.66
N THR A 58 7.75 1.82 -11.07
CA THR A 58 8.49 0.67 -10.54
C THR A 58 9.10 -0.18 -11.64
N ALA A 59 8.42 -0.38 -12.77
CA ALA A 59 8.97 -1.06 -13.95
C ALA A 59 10.14 -0.28 -14.59
N LYS A 60 10.02 1.05 -14.74
CA LYS A 60 11.09 1.92 -15.24
C LYS A 60 12.29 1.94 -14.29
N THR A 61 12.04 1.99 -12.99
CA THR A 61 13.10 1.84 -11.96
C THR A 61 13.74 0.46 -11.99
N SER A 62 12.98 -0.61 -12.30
CA SER A 62 13.52 -1.97 -12.42
C SER A 62 14.42 -2.15 -13.65
N ASN A 63 14.21 -1.39 -14.72
CA ASN A 63 15.08 -1.41 -15.89
C ASN A 63 16.42 -0.69 -15.64
N ASP A 64 16.44 0.36 -14.81
CA ASP A 64 17.70 1.00 -14.35
C ASP A 64 18.36 0.24 -13.18
N ALA A 65 17.58 -0.52 -12.39
CA ALA A 65 18.07 -1.41 -11.34
C ALA A 65 18.38 -2.85 -11.82
N GLY A 66 18.18 -3.13 -13.12
CA GLY A 66 18.49 -4.42 -13.75
C GLY A 66 20.00 -4.74 -13.76
N CYS A 67 20.83 -3.78 -13.35
CA CYS A 67 22.25 -3.95 -13.06
C CYS A 67 22.53 -4.01 -11.54
N GLN A 68 21.61 -4.50 -10.72
CA GLN A 68 22.04 -5.12 -9.47
C GLN A 68 22.82 -6.37 -9.87
N ASN A 69 24.14 -6.20 -9.89
CA ASN A 69 25.09 -7.23 -10.29
C ASN A 69 24.70 -8.56 -9.63
N VAL A 70 24.86 -9.68 -10.31
CA VAL A 70 24.62 -11.01 -9.71
C VAL A 70 25.41 -11.18 -8.40
N SER A 71 26.50 -10.43 -8.20
CA SER A 71 27.21 -10.28 -6.92
C SER A 71 26.34 -9.70 -5.81
N ASP A 72 25.53 -8.68 -6.07
CA ASP A 72 24.72 -7.96 -5.08
C ASP A 72 23.54 -8.83 -4.63
N LEU A 73 22.93 -9.57 -5.56
CA LEU A 73 21.90 -10.56 -5.23
C LEU A 73 22.47 -11.73 -4.41
N ARG A 74 23.67 -12.23 -4.75
CA ARG A 74 24.36 -13.27 -3.97
C ARG A 74 24.76 -12.77 -2.58
N TYR A 75 25.27 -11.54 -2.50
CA TYR A 75 25.63 -10.88 -1.25
C TYR A 75 24.42 -10.65 -0.35
N ALA A 76 23.32 -10.11 -0.88
CA ALA A 76 22.07 -9.92 -0.16
C ALA A 76 21.47 -11.26 0.33
N SER A 77 21.59 -12.31 -0.49
CA SER A 77 21.15 -13.66 -0.10
C SER A 77 21.99 -14.24 1.04
N LEU A 78 23.32 -14.06 1.00
CA LEU A 78 24.23 -14.47 2.07
C LEU A 78 23.97 -13.69 3.36
N LYS A 79 23.84 -12.36 3.28
CA LYS A 79 23.52 -11.48 4.42
C LYS A 79 22.21 -11.90 5.09
N ARG A 80 21.17 -12.19 4.30
CA ARG A 80 19.88 -12.70 4.79
C ARG A 80 20.01 -14.06 5.48
N TYR A 81 20.80 -14.98 4.92
CA TYR A 81 21.04 -16.29 5.52
C TYR A 81 21.74 -16.17 6.89
N LEU A 82 22.76 -15.32 7.00
CA LEU A 82 23.50 -15.07 8.24
C LEU A 82 22.58 -14.49 9.32
N ALA A 83 21.79 -13.47 9.00
CA ALA A 83 20.80 -12.92 9.92
C ALA A 83 19.84 -14.01 10.42
N LYS A 84 19.27 -14.82 9.52
CA LYS A 84 18.34 -15.87 9.92
C LYS A 84 18.94 -16.92 10.87
N ARG A 85 20.23 -17.24 10.72
CA ARG A 85 20.89 -18.34 11.47
C ARG A 85 21.56 -17.89 12.77
N PHE A 86 21.99 -16.64 12.84
CA PHE A 86 22.87 -16.16 13.91
C PHE A 86 22.31 -14.93 14.65
N HIS A 87 21.22 -14.33 14.20
CA HIS A 87 20.62 -13.19 14.89
C HIS A 87 20.20 -13.57 16.32
N PRO A 88 20.52 -12.74 17.33
CA PRO A 88 20.29 -13.05 18.74
C PRO A 88 18.83 -13.33 19.10
N ASP A 89 17.89 -12.75 18.34
CA ASP A 89 16.44 -12.93 18.52
C ASP A 89 15.83 -14.11 17.74
N CYS A 90 16.57 -14.70 16.80
CA CYS A 90 16.07 -15.78 15.93
C CYS A 90 16.81 -17.12 16.10
N ALA A 91 17.90 -17.17 16.88
CA ALA A 91 18.69 -18.38 17.02
C ALA A 91 18.06 -19.37 18.02
N PRO A 92 17.67 -20.59 17.59
CA PRO A 92 17.35 -21.67 18.52
C PRO A 92 18.66 -22.17 19.15
N GLY A 93 18.79 -21.97 20.46
CA GLY A 93 19.95 -22.40 21.25
C GLY A 93 19.81 -21.91 22.69
N GLN A 94 20.10 -22.78 23.66
CA GLN A 94 20.10 -22.45 25.10
C GLN A 94 21.54 -22.53 25.65
N GLY A 95 21.88 -21.64 26.59
CA GLY A 95 23.18 -21.64 27.25
C GLY A 95 24.34 -21.12 26.37
N ILE A 96 25.47 -21.83 26.41
CA ILE A 96 26.75 -21.41 25.81
C ILE A 96 26.65 -21.24 24.29
N GLU A 97 25.87 -22.07 23.61
CA GLU A 97 25.67 -21.97 22.17
C GLU A 97 25.10 -20.61 21.75
N LYS A 98 24.17 -20.05 22.55
CA LYS A 98 23.61 -18.73 22.30
C LYS A 98 24.67 -17.64 22.42
N ILE A 99 25.57 -17.76 23.39
CA ILE A 99 26.67 -16.82 23.60
C ILE A 99 27.63 -16.88 22.42
N VAL A 100 28.05 -18.08 22.01
CA VAL A 100 28.97 -18.26 20.88
C VAL A 100 28.36 -17.75 19.57
N ARG A 101 27.09 -18.07 19.29
CA ARG A 101 26.38 -17.54 18.10
C ARG A 101 26.25 -16.03 18.12
N ASN A 102 26.00 -15.44 19.28
CA ASN A 102 25.91 -13.99 19.45
C ASN A 102 27.25 -13.29 19.19
N GLU A 103 28.35 -13.84 19.70
CA GLU A 103 29.69 -13.28 19.46
C GLU A 103 30.10 -13.43 17.99
N ILE A 104 29.84 -14.59 17.38
CA ILE A 104 30.04 -14.80 15.94
C ILE A 104 29.20 -13.80 15.12
N PHE A 105 27.95 -13.57 15.52
CA PHE A 105 27.08 -12.61 14.84
C PHE A 105 27.64 -11.20 14.90
N LYS A 106 28.06 -10.71 16.07
CA LYS A 106 28.65 -9.36 16.21
C LYS A 106 29.87 -9.18 15.33
N GLU A 107 30.79 -10.14 15.34
CA GLU A 107 32.03 -10.08 14.55
C GLU A 107 31.72 -10.00 13.05
N ILE A 108 30.90 -10.93 12.54
CA ILE A 108 30.55 -10.99 11.13
C ILE A 108 29.69 -9.79 10.71
N TRP A 109 28.75 -9.36 11.55
CA TRP A 109 27.83 -8.27 11.22
C TRP A 109 28.51 -6.92 11.16
N ASN A 110 29.46 -6.64 12.06
CA ASN A 110 30.29 -5.43 12.00
C ASN A 110 31.06 -5.34 10.66
N GLU A 111 31.58 -6.47 10.18
CA GLU A 111 32.30 -6.53 8.91
C GLU A 111 31.38 -6.38 7.70
N VAL A 112 30.17 -6.96 7.76
CA VAL A 112 29.11 -6.76 6.75
C VAL A 112 28.74 -5.28 6.66
N GLU A 113 28.52 -4.61 7.80
CA GLU A 113 28.20 -3.18 7.83
C GLU A 113 29.34 -2.31 7.30
N ARG A 114 30.60 -2.67 7.59
CA ARG A 114 31.78 -2.02 7.03
C ARG A 114 31.83 -2.11 5.50
N LEU A 115 31.52 -3.28 4.94
CA LEU A 115 31.46 -3.50 3.49
C LEU A 115 30.33 -2.69 2.84
N ASP A 116 29.14 -2.64 3.45
CA ASP A 116 28.00 -1.85 2.97
C ASP A 116 28.31 -0.34 2.93
N GLN A 117 28.99 0.16 3.97
CA GLN A 117 29.42 1.55 4.04
C GLN A 117 30.50 1.87 2.99
N GLY A 118 31.42 0.95 2.74
CA GLY A 118 32.48 1.08 1.73
C GLY A 118 31.94 1.08 0.28
N VAL A 119 30.92 0.26 -0.02
CA VAL A 119 30.26 0.22 -1.34
C VAL A 119 29.54 1.53 -1.63
N SER A 120 28.90 2.13 -0.61
CA SER A 120 28.20 3.41 -0.73
C SER A 120 29.12 4.59 -1.07
N ALA A 121 30.36 4.60 -0.56
CA ALA A 121 31.35 5.64 -0.87
C ALA A 121 31.99 5.47 -2.26
N THR A 122 32.15 4.22 -2.73
CA THR A 122 32.85 3.92 -3.99
C THR A 122 31.94 4.09 -5.22
N GLY A 123 30.63 3.82 -5.09
CA GLY A 123 29.64 4.09 -6.14
C GLY A 123 29.49 5.58 -6.47
N VAL A 124 29.56 6.45 -5.46
CA VAL A 124 29.48 7.91 -5.64
C VAL A 124 30.74 8.49 -6.30
N ALA A 125 31.92 7.92 -6.03
CA ALA A 125 33.16 8.36 -6.66
C ALA A 125 33.23 7.99 -8.16
N THR A 126 32.72 6.81 -8.53
CA THR A 126 32.77 6.32 -9.91
C THR A 126 31.79 7.07 -10.81
N ALA A 127 30.64 7.49 -10.29
CA ALA A 127 29.67 8.31 -11.03
C ALA A 127 30.16 9.74 -11.34
N ARG A 128 31.13 10.28 -10.58
CA ARG A 128 31.66 11.65 -10.81
C ARG A 128 32.80 11.72 -11.83
N SER A 129 33.49 10.62 -12.12
CA SER A 129 34.59 10.61 -13.11
C SER A 129 34.13 10.41 -14.55
N SER A 130 32.91 9.91 -14.78
CA SER A 130 32.38 9.67 -16.14
C SER A 130 31.76 10.92 -16.80
N SER A 131 31.80 12.07 -16.12
CA SER A 131 31.23 13.36 -16.59
C SER A 131 32.28 14.33 -17.16
N ALA A 132 33.55 13.90 -17.30
CA ALA A 132 34.63 14.74 -17.81
C ALA A 132 35.54 13.95 -18.75
N ALA A 133 35.07 13.70 -19.96
CA ALA A 133 35.89 13.41 -21.15
C ALA A 133 35.10 13.80 -22.41
#